data_AF-A0A7X7U525-F1
#
_entry.id   AF-A0A7X7U525-F1
#
_cell.length_a   1.000
_cell.length_b   1.000
_cell.length_c   1.000
_cell.angle_alpha   90.00
_cell.angle_beta   90.00
_cell.angle_gamma   90.00
#
_symmetry.space_group_name_H-M   'P 1'
#
loop_
_entity.id
_entity.type
_entity.pdbx_description
1 polymer ?
#
loop_
_entity_poly.entity_id
_entity_poly.type
_entity_poly.pdbx_seq_one_letter_code
_entity_poly.pdbx_strand_id
1 'polypeptide(L)'
;MTGTLYGRPRFPPIKEYSPSRIVSIHQPLNCIDHDGPGRVLATRMAQYCDLPVRKIGARPGSLGSYTGETLGIATITLELPGEASKDSDQVLWDKYNKALLAAILYPEHPY
;
A
#
# COMPACT_ATOMS: atom_id res chain seq x y z
N MET A 1 -27.33 -11.49 30.12
CA MET A 1 -27.25 -10.60 28.94
C MET A 1 -25.80 -10.19 28.76
N THR A 2 -25.01 -10.93 27.98
CA THR A 2 -23.63 -10.57 27.64
C THR A 2 -23.58 -10.30 26.15
N GLY A 3 -23.39 -9.03 25.80
CA GLY A 3 -23.47 -8.53 24.44
C GLY A 3 -22.38 -9.10 23.55
N THR A 4 -22.80 -9.48 22.35
CA THR A 4 -22.01 -9.95 21.22
C THR A 4 -20.88 -8.97 20.89
N LEU A 5 -19.62 -9.44 20.95
CA LEU A 5 -18.47 -8.69 20.43
C LEU A 5 -18.46 -8.74 18.89
N TYR A 6 -19.32 -7.95 18.27
CA TYR A 6 -19.20 -7.65 16.84
C TYR A 6 -18.00 -6.72 16.60
N GLY A 7 -17.07 -7.18 15.75
CA GLY A 7 -16.55 -6.35 14.66
C GLY A 7 -15.40 -5.37 14.95
N ARG A 8 -14.19 -5.88 15.23
CA ARG A 8 -12.97 -5.20 14.74
C ARG A 8 -12.02 -6.25 14.13
N PRO A 9 -11.57 -6.08 12.87
CA PRO A 9 -10.52 -6.91 12.33
C PRO A 9 -9.32 -6.83 13.28
N ARG A 10 -8.95 -7.96 13.89
CA ARG A 10 -7.70 -8.09 14.62
C ARG A 10 -6.73 -8.71 13.64
N PHE A 11 -5.95 -7.87 12.95
CA PHE A 11 -4.78 -8.35 12.23
C PHE A 11 -3.63 -8.41 13.25
N PRO A 12 -3.24 -9.60 13.75
CA PRO A 12 -2.27 -9.72 14.83
C PRO A 12 -0.93 -9.03 14.51
N PRO A 13 -0.35 -9.19 13.28
CA PRO A 13 0.92 -8.55 12.95
C PRO A 13 0.89 -7.02 12.98
N ILE A 14 -0.22 -6.39 12.57
CA ILE A 14 -0.29 -4.92 12.52
C ILE A 14 -0.21 -4.32 13.92
N LYS A 15 -0.84 -4.98 14.90
CA LYS A 15 -0.75 -4.55 16.30
C LYS A 15 0.58 -4.89 16.94
N GLU A 16 1.11 -6.08 16.63
CA GLU A 16 2.38 -6.56 17.19
C GLU A 16 3.57 -5.71 16.73
N TYR A 17 3.65 -5.43 15.43
CA TYR A 17 4.80 -4.72 14.85
C TYR A 17 4.61 -3.21 14.73
N SER A 18 3.37 -2.71 14.82
CA SER A 18 3.04 -1.28 14.74
C SER A 18 3.79 -0.55 13.61
N PRO A 19 3.61 -0.97 12.35
CA PRO A 19 4.40 -0.45 11.25
C PRO A 19 4.13 1.03 11.01
N SER A 20 5.17 1.79 10.66
CA SER A 20 5.04 3.21 10.28
C SER A 20 4.38 3.39 8.91
N ARG A 21 4.42 2.36 8.07
CA ARG A 21 3.88 2.32 6.71
C ARG A 21 3.59 0.90 6.25
N ILE A 22 2.67 0.73 5.32
CA ILE A 22 2.27 -0.55 4.72
C ILE A 22 2.22 -0.38 3.20
N VAL A 23 2.76 -1.35 2.45
CA VAL A 23 2.54 -1.50 1.00
C VAL A 23 1.81 -2.80 0.76
N SER A 24 0.64 -2.74 0.14
CA SER A 24 -0.11 -3.89 -0.36
C SER A 24 -0.01 -3.93 -1.88
N ILE A 25 0.28 -5.09 -2.46
CA ILE A 25 0.44 -5.25 -3.92
C ILE A 25 -0.79 -5.93 -4.48
N HIS A 26 -1.43 -5.29 -5.45
CA HIS A 26 -2.69 -5.69 -6.04
C HIS A 26 -2.59 -5.60 -7.57
N GLN A 27 -3.68 -6.00 -8.24
CA GLN A 27 -3.93 -5.81 -9.66
C GLN A 27 -5.47 -5.72 -9.84
N PRO A 28 -6.01 -5.15 -10.94
CA PRO A 28 -5.33 -4.75 -12.17
C PRO A 28 -5.35 -3.24 -12.46
N LEU A 29 -5.51 -2.39 -11.44
CA LEU A 29 -5.96 -1.00 -11.65
C LEU A 29 -4.87 -0.03 -12.17
N ASN A 30 -3.64 -0.50 -12.37
CA ASN A 30 -2.55 0.26 -13.01
C ASN A 30 -2.31 1.65 -12.39
N CYS A 31 -2.13 1.72 -11.07
CA CYS A 31 -1.87 2.97 -10.36
C CYS A 31 -1.28 2.74 -8.95
N ILE A 32 -0.88 3.83 -8.29
CA ILE A 32 -0.55 3.85 -6.88
C ILE A 32 -1.67 4.55 -6.11
N ASP A 33 -2.44 3.80 -5.33
CA ASP A 33 -3.42 4.34 -4.38
C ASP A 33 -2.78 4.53 -3.00
N HIS A 34 -3.33 5.44 -2.22
CA HIS A 34 -2.82 5.78 -0.89
C HIS A 34 -3.96 6.11 0.06
N ASP A 35 -3.84 5.65 1.31
CA ASP A 35 -4.73 5.97 2.43
C ASP A 35 -3.94 6.51 3.62
N GLY A 36 -4.65 7.16 4.55
CA GLY A 36 -4.02 7.83 5.69
C GLY A 36 -3.00 8.89 5.23
N PRO A 37 -1.86 9.06 5.94
CA PRO A 37 -0.80 10.00 5.55
C PRO A 37 0.08 9.51 4.37
N GLY A 38 -0.41 8.59 3.53
CA GLY A 38 0.36 7.93 2.48
C GLY A 38 0.69 8.76 1.24
N ARG A 39 0.07 9.94 1.03
CA ARG A 39 0.18 10.70 -0.24
C ARG A 39 1.63 11.02 -0.64
N VAL A 40 2.44 11.46 0.31
CA VAL A 40 3.84 11.83 0.05
C VAL A 40 4.65 10.59 -0.36
N LEU A 41 4.46 9.48 0.36
CA LEU A 41 5.12 8.21 0.05
C LEU A 41 4.71 7.68 -1.33
N ALA A 42 3.41 7.70 -1.66
CA ALA A 42 2.92 7.32 -2.99
C ALA A 42 3.55 8.16 -4.11
N THR A 43 3.63 9.48 -3.89
CA THR A 43 4.24 10.41 -4.85
C THR A 43 5.72 10.11 -5.03
N ARG A 44 6.43 9.75 -3.96
CA ARG A 44 7.83 9.34 -4.05
C ARG A 44 7.97 8.03 -4.82
N MET A 45 7.17 7.01 -4.51
CA MET A 45 7.21 5.72 -5.21
C MET A 45 6.96 5.87 -6.71
N ALA A 46 6.02 6.72 -7.11
CA ALA A 46 5.68 6.97 -8.52
C ALA A 46 6.80 7.64 -9.33
N GLN A 47 7.85 8.17 -8.69
CA GLN A 47 9.04 8.68 -9.41
C GLN A 47 9.91 7.54 -9.97
N TYR A 48 9.65 6.29 -9.57
CA TYR A 48 10.51 5.14 -9.83
C TYR A 48 9.82 4.01 -10.61
N CYS A 49 8.60 4.22 -11.07
CA CYS A 49 7.89 3.32 -11.96
C CYS A 49 6.86 4.09 -12.79
N ASP A 50 6.29 3.46 -13.82
CA ASP A 50 5.33 4.10 -14.72
C ASP A 50 3.88 4.11 -14.18
N LEU A 51 3.68 3.86 -12.88
CA LEU A 51 2.37 3.84 -12.25
C LEU A 51 1.97 5.24 -11.75
N PRO A 52 0.88 5.83 -12.24
CA PRO A 52 0.43 7.14 -11.77
C PRO A 52 -0.13 7.06 -10.35
N VAL A 53 0.08 8.09 -9.54
CA VAL A 53 -0.64 8.23 -8.26
C VAL A 53 -2.09 8.56 -8.54
N ARG A 54 -3.01 7.69 -8.14
CA ARG A 54 -4.45 7.90 -8.30
C ARG A 54 -5.18 7.42 -7.04
N LYS A 55 -5.95 8.33 -6.45
CA LYS A 55 -6.79 8.00 -5.29
C LYS A 55 -7.99 7.18 -5.77
N ILE A 56 -8.01 5.89 -5.46
CA ILE A 56 -9.19 5.04 -5.66
C ILE A 56 -10.09 5.15 -4.43
N GLY A 57 -9.47 5.14 -3.25
CA GLY A 57 -10.13 5.36 -1.98
C GLY A 57 -10.53 4.07 -1.28
N ALA A 58 -10.45 4.11 0.05
CA ALA A 58 -10.80 2.97 0.86
C ALA A 58 -12.30 2.69 0.86
N ARG A 59 -12.63 1.39 0.94
CA ARG A 59 -14.01 0.91 1.13
C ARG A 59 -14.19 0.43 2.57
N PRO A 60 -15.40 0.48 3.15
CA PRO A 60 -15.66 -0.12 4.45
C PRO A 60 -15.17 -1.57 4.51
N GLY A 61 -14.33 -1.87 5.49
CA GLY A 61 -13.73 -3.20 5.69
C GLY A 61 -12.46 -3.50 4.87
N SER A 62 -12.03 -2.60 3.98
CA SER A 62 -10.75 -2.73 3.28
C SER A 62 -9.55 -2.54 4.21
N LEU A 63 -8.39 -3.06 3.81
CA LEU A 63 -7.13 -2.83 4.52
C LEU A 63 -6.86 -1.32 4.68
N GLY A 64 -6.97 -0.55 3.59
CA GLY A 64 -6.78 0.91 3.59
C GLY A 64 -7.70 1.66 4.55
N SER A 65 -8.96 1.26 4.69
CA SER A 65 -9.89 1.88 5.64
C SER A 65 -9.49 1.57 7.09
N TYR A 66 -9.03 0.36 7.35
CA TYR A 66 -8.56 -0.02 8.68
C TYR A 66 -7.22 0.65 9.01
N THR A 67 -6.19 0.50 8.19
CA THR A 67 -4.84 0.95 8.52
C THR A 67 -4.64 2.43 8.24
N GLY A 68 -5.09 2.92 7.10
CA GLY A 68 -4.95 4.32 6.70
C GLY A 68 -5.90 5.24 7.45
N GLU A 69 -7.21 5.01 7.33
CA GLU A 69 -8.22 5.94 7.86
C GLU A 69 -8.41 5.77 9.37
N THR A 70 -8.47 4.54 9.87
CA THR A 70 -8.75 4.28 11.29
C THR A 70 -7.49 4.34 12.16
N LEU A 71 -6.36 3.79 11.71
CA LEU A 71 -5.13 3.74 12.50
C LEU A 71 -4.10 4.83 12.15
N GLY A 72 -4.30 5.60 11.09
CA GLY A 72 -3.38 6.67 10.68
C GLY A 72 -2.04 6.18 10.14
N ILE A 73 -1.95 4.92 9.69
CA ILE A 73 -0.74 4.33 9.12
C ILE A 73 -0.69 4.64 7.63
N ALA A 74 0.44 5.16 7.13
CA ALA A 74 0.64 5.39 5.70
C ALA A 74 0.46 4.06 4.93
N THR A 75 -0.63 3.93 4.19
CA THR A 75 -0.97 2.67 3.51
C THR A 75 -1.00 2.91 2.01
N ILE A 76 -0.19 2.17 1.27
CA ILE A 76 -0.08 2.24 -0.18
C ILE A 76 -0.66 0.97 -0.77
N THR A 77 -1.50 1.10 -1.80
CA THR A 77 -1.89 -0.02 -2.65
C THR A 77 -1.21 0.16 -4.00
N LEU A 78 -0.22 -0.69 -4.28
CA LEU A 78 0.47 -0.76 -5.57
C LEU A 78 -0.36 -1.63 -6.51
N GLU A 79 -1.20 -1.01 -7.33
CA GLU A 79 -2.07 -1.68 -8.29
C GLU A 79 -1.32 -1.87 -9.62
N LEU A 80 -0.81 -3.08 -9.84
CA LEU A 80 -0.13 -3.44 -11.08
C LEU A 80 -1.12 -3.48 -12.27
N PRO A 81 -0.63 -3.37 -13.53
CA PRO A 81 -1.44 -3.63 -14.71
C PRO A 81 -1.97 -5.07 -14.71
N GLY A 82 -3.16 -5.31 -15.28
CA GLY A 82 -3.72 -6.66 -15.38
C GLY A 82 -2.85 -7.67 -16.14
N GLU A 83 -2.01 -7.17 -17.04
CA GLU A 83 -1.06 -7.97 -17.81
C GLU A 83 0.23 -8.31 -17.06
N ALA A 84 0.45 -7.74 -15.86
CA ALA A 84 1.67 -7.96 -15.08
C ALA A 84 1.90 -9.45 -14.75
N SER A 85 0.84 -10.23 -14.59
CA SER A 85 0.93 -11.67 -14.34
C SER A 85 1.52 -12.47 -15.52
N LYS A 86 1.74 -11.84 -16.69
CA LYS A 86 2.37 -12.46 -17.87
C LYS A 86 3.87 -12.17 -17.96
N ASP A 87 4.36 -11.17 -17.22
CA ASP A 87 5.78 -10.85 -17.17
C ASP A 87 6.53 -11.86 -16.28
N SER A 88 7.84 -12.03 -16.49
CA SER A 88 8.67 -12.81 -15.58
C SER A 88 8.95 -12.05 -14.29
N ASP A 89 9.30 -12.76 -13.23
CA ASP A 89 9.68 -12.18 -11.94
C ASP A 89 10.79 -11.13 -12.08
N GLN A 90 11.78 -11.37 -12.94
CA GLN A 90 12.86 -10.42 -13.21
C GLN A 90 12.34 -9.14 -13.87
N VAL A 91 11.44 -9.26 -14.85
CA VAL A 91 10.84 -8.09 -15.51
C VAL A 91 10.00 -7.28 -14.52
N LEU A 92 9.22 -7.95 -13.67
CA LEU A 92 8.45 -7.28 -12.62
C LEU A 92 9.36 -6.60 -11.60
N TRP A 93 10.44 -7.27 -11.20
CA TRP A 93 11.43 -6.71 -10.30
C TRP A 93 12.07 -5.45 -10.90
N ASP A 94 12.52 -5.50 -12.15
CA ASP A 94 13.16 -4.36 -12.81
C ASP A 94 12.21 -3.17 -12.96
N LYS A 95 10.91 -3.41 -13.13
CA LYS A 95 9.88 -2.37 -13.22
C LYS A 95 9.58 -1.69 -11.88
N TYR A 96 9.59 -2.44 -10.77
CA TYR A 96 8.99 -1.95 -9.51
C TYR A 96 9.96 -1.93 -8.31
N ASN A 97 11.17 -2.48 -8.43
CA ASN A 97 12.10 -2.59 -7.30
C ASN A 97 12.44 -1.22 -6.68
N LYS A 98 12.72 -0.20 -7.48
CA LYS A 98 13.06 1.14 -7.01
C LYS A 98 11.89 1.81 -6.31
N ALA A 99 10.65 1.57 -6.77
CA ALA A 99 9.46 2.04 -6.09
C ALA A 99 9.28 1.37 -4.71
N LEU A 100 9.53 0.07 -4.60
CA LEU A 100 9.48 -0.65 -3.32
C LEU A 100 10.62 -0.22 -2.37
N LEU A 101 11.83 -0.02 -2.89
CA LEU A 101 12.95 0.51 -2.12
C LEU A 101 12.67 1.93 -1.62
N ALA A 102 12.09 2.78 -2.45
CA ALA A 102 11.63 4.11 -2.04
C ALA A 102 10.59 4.03 -0.92
N ALA A 103 9.70 3.03 -0.95
CA ALA A 103 8.73 2.83 0.12
C ALA A 103 9.41 2.51 1.47
N ILE A 104 10.53 1.79 1.45
CA ILE A 104 11.28 1.38 2.64
C ILE A 104 12.18 2.51 3.15
N LEU A 105 12.89 3.19 2.26
CA LEU A 105 14.05 4.04 2.59
C LEU A 105 13.76 5.54 2.63
N TYR A 106 12.59 5.99 2.17
CA TYR A 106 12.22 7.41 2.23
C TYR A 106 11.73 7.79 3.65
N PRO A 107 12.07 8.97 4.19
CA PRO A 107 12.86 10.05 3.60
C PRO A 107 14.37 9.95 3.87
N GLU A 108 14.83 8.89 4.54
CA GLU A 108 16.21 8.78 5.01
C GLU A 108 17.25 8.67 3.88
N HIS A 109 16.85 8.17 2.70
CA HIS A 109 17.76 8.00 1.56
C HIS A 109 17.19 8.56 0.25
N PRO A 110 18.05 9.18 -0.60
CA PRO A 110 17.68 9.66 -1.92
C PRO A 110 17.74 8.51 -2.92
N TYR A 111 16.84 7.54 -2.81
CA TYR A 111 16.53 6.67 -3.95
C TYR A 111 15.51 7.36 -4.78
#